data_AF-A0A6M3JTY8-F1
#
_entry.id   AF-A0A6M3JTY8-F1
#
_cell.length_a   1.000
_cell.length_b   1.000
_cell.length_c   1.000
_cell.angle_alpha   90.00
_cell.angle_beta   90.00
_cell.angle_gamma   90.00
#
_symmetry.space_group_name_H-M   'P 1'
#
loop_
_entity.id
_entity.type
_entity.pdbx_description
1 polymer ?
#
loop_
_entity_poly.entity_id
_entity_poly.type
_entity_poly.pdbx_seq_one_letter_code
_entity_poly.pdbx_strand_id
1 'polypeptide(L)' 'MKFFHELSKEEFKELVDKKITYGELATLHPQPIWCGYPDATHGKMGCWSLMAHMVTGDDFCKSCDLYTPHP' A
#
# COMPACT_ATOMS: atom_id res chain seq x y z
N MET A 1 11.44 -4.49 5.91
CA MET A 1 10.12 -3.85 6.06
C MET A 1 9.38 -4.12 4.77
N LYS A 2 8.17 -4.70 4.84
CA LYS A 2 7.38 -5.06 3.65
C LYS A 2 6.46 -3.90 3.28
N PHE A 3 6.28 -3.64 1.99
CA PHE A 3 5.25 -2.73 1.50
C PHE A 3 3.86 -3.35 1.69
N PHE A 4 2.83 -2.51 1.75
CA PHE A 4 1.46 -2.98 1.98
C PHE A 4 1.00 -4.05 0.97
N HIS A 5 1.37 -3.89 -0.31
CA HIS A 5 0.99 -4.83 -1.37
C HIS A 5 1.64 -6.23 -1.26
N GLU A 6 2.71 -6.36 -0.47
CA GLU A 6 3.44 -7.62 -0.28
C GLU A 6 2.87 -8.44 0.89
N LEU A 7 1.92 -7.88 1.63
CA LEU A 7 1.29 -8.57 2.75
C LEU A 7 0.48 -9.76 2.27
N SER A 8 0.74 -10.92 2.87
CA SER A 8 -0.14 -12.08 2.70
C SER A 8 -1.51 -11.81 3.32
N LYS A 9 -2.49 -12.68 3.01
CA LYS A 9 -3.82 -12.60 3.63
C LYS A 9 -3.75 -12.82 5.14
N GLU A 10 -2.87 -13.70 5.59
CA GLU A 10 -2.63 -14.00 7.00
C GLU A 10 -2.00 -12.80 7.71
N GLU A 11 -0.96 -12.21 7.11
CA GLU A 11 -0.32 -11.01 7.66
C GLU A 11 -1.31 -9.84 7.74
N PHE A 12 -2.10 -9.61 6.69
CA PHE A 12 -3.14 -8.59 6.69
C PHE A 12 -4.20 -8.84 7.76
N LYS A 13 -4.65 -10.10 7.92
CA LYS A 13 -5.60 -10.48 8.97
C LYS A 13 -5.06 -10.18 10.36
N GLU A 14 -3.78 -10.46 10.62
CA GLU A 14 -3.18 -10.14 11.91
C GLU A 14 -3.20 -8.64 12.22
N LEU A 15 -2.99 -7.78 11.22
CA LEU A 15 -3.06 -6.32 11.39
C LEU A 15 -4.50 -5.88 11.74
N VAL A 16 -5.50 -6.48 11.10
CA VAL A 16 -6.92 -6.24 11.40
C VAL A 16 -7.27 -6.71 12.81
N ASP A 17 -6.83 -7.91 13.20
CA ASP A 17 -7.09 -8.48 14.53
C ASP A 17 -6.44 -7.63 15.65
N LYS A 18 -5.26 -7.07 15.38
CA LYS A 18 -4.55 -6.14 16.27
C LYS A 18 -5.18 -4.74 16.30
N LYS A 19 -6.20 -4.47 15.47
CA LYS A 19 -6.90 -3.18 15.36
C LYS A 19 -5.97 -1.99 15.10
N ILE A 20 -4.93 -2.23 14.30
CA ILE A 20 -3.93 -1.22 13.97
C ILE A 20 -4.59 -0.10 13.16
N THR A 21 -4.29 1.15 13.47
CA THR A 21 -4.84 2.30 12.75
C THR A 21 -4.17 2.45 11.38
N TYR A 22 -4.83 3.14 10.43
CA TYR A 22 -4.23 3.39 9.12
C TYR A 22 -2.92 4.20 9.17
N GLY A 23 -2.74 5.09 10.16
CA GLY A 23 -1.48 5.83 10.33
C GLY A 23 -0.34 4.94 10.81
N GLU A 24 -0.63 4.05 11.76
CA GLU A 24 0.33 3.02 12.18
C GLU A 24 0.63 2.03 11.03
N LEU A 25 -0.40 1.62 10.28
CA LEU A 25 -0.26 0.79 9.10
C LEU A 25 0.66 1.44 8.07
N ALA A 26 0.47 2.73 7.76
CA ALA A 26 1.31 3.45 6.81
C ALA A 26 2.77 3.55 7.29
N THR A 27 2.99 3.57 8.61
CA THR A 27 4.34 3.56 9.20
C THR A 27 4.97 2.16 9.15
N LEU A 28 4.22 1.09 9.35
CA LEU A 28 4.72 -0.29 9.37
C LEU A 28 4.85 -0.90 7.97
N HIS A 29 3.91 -0.56 7.09
CA HIS A 29 3.71 -1.09 5.75
C HIS A 29 3.36 0.06 4.80
N PRO A 30 4.37 0.86 4.40
CA PRO A 30 4.16 2.02 3.56
C PRO A 30 3.81 1.62 2.13
N GLN A 31 3.51 2.64 1.34
CA GLN A 31 3.35 2.51 -0.09
C GLN A 31 4.67 2.10 -0.78
N PRO A 32 4.58 1.45 -1.96
CA PRO A 32 5.77 1.11 -2.75
C PRO A 32 6.55 2.35 -3.20
N ILE A 33 7.85 2.18 -3.45
CA ILE A 33 8.75 3.27 -3.89
C ILE A 33 8.37 3.89 -5.25
N TRP A 34 7.66 3.16 -6.11
CA TRP A 34 7.15 3.65 -7.39
C TRP A 34 5.81 4.40 -7.27
N CYS A 35 5.23 4.47 -6.07
CA CYS A 35 3.97 5.16 -5.84
C CYS A 35 4.25 6.60 -5.39
N GLY A 36 3.95 7.57 -6.26
CA GLY A 36 4.00 9.00 -5.95
C GLY A 36 2.72 9.55 -5.33
N TYR A 37 1.71 8.71 -5.09
CA TYR A 37 0.44 9.14 -4.48
C TYR A 37 0.68 9.53 -3.02
N PRO A 38 0.37 10.75 -2.57
CA PRO A 38 0.56 11.13 -1.17
C PRO A 38 -0.26 10.25 -0.22
N ASP A 39 0.38 9.72 0.81
CA ASP A 39 -0.30 8.97 1.87
C ASP A 39 -1.10 7.75 1.36
N ALA A 40 -0.57 7.02 0.37
CA ALA A 40 -1.34 6.01 -0.37
C ALA A 40 -1.91 4.87 0.49
N THR A 41 -1.31 4.61 1.67
CA THR A 41 -1.73 3.58 2.63
C THR A 41 -2.52 4.13 3.85
N HIS A 42 -2.92 5.40 3.87
CA HIS A 42 -3.63 6.02 5.00
C HIS A 42 -5.15 5.78 5.01
N GLY A 43 -5.66 4.90 4.13
CA GLY A 43 -7.03 4.41 4.15
C GLY A 43 -8.06 5.42 3.66
N LYS A 44 -8.43 6.40 4.49
CA LYS A 44 -9.52 7.37 4.20
C LYS A 44 -9.24 8.23 2.96
N MET A 45 -7.96 8.43 2.65
CA MET A 45 -7.43 9.11 1.49
C MET A 45 -6.23 8.28 0.99
N GLY A 46 -5.88 8.39 -0.29
CA GLY A 46 -4.77 7.63 -0.87
C GLY A 46 -5.19 6.77 -2.06
N CYS A 47 -4.49 5.65 -2.25
CA CYS A 47 -4.70 4.76 -3.37
C CYS A 47 -5.67 3.63 -3.01
N TRP A 48 -6.89 3.70 -3.54
CA TRP A 48 -7.93 2.68 -3.32
C TRP A 48 -7.53 1.31 -3.86
N SER A 49 -6.87 1.25 -5.02
CA SER A 49 -6.39 -0.01 -5.59
C SER A 49 -5.33 -0.68 -4.70
N LEU A 50 -4.45 0.10 -4.07
CA LEU A 50 -3.47 -0.41 -3.12
C LEU A 50 -4.16 -0.95 -1.86
N MET A 51 -5.04 -0.15 -1.25
CA MET A 51 -5.77 -0.52 -0.04
C MET A 51 -6.73 -1.71 -0.25
N ALA A 52 -7.20 -1.93 -1.47
CA ALA A 52 -7.99 -3.09 -1.86
C ALA A 52 -7.14 -4.33 -2.23
N HIS A 53 -5.82 -4.31 -2.03
CA HIS A 53 -4.88 -5.39 -2.42
C HIS A 53 -4.94 -5.75 -3.91
N MET A 54 -5.27 -4.80 -4.79
CA MET A 54 -5.27 -5.03 -6.25
C MET A 54 -3.89 -4.83 -6.88
N VAL A 55 -3.05 -3.98 -6.28
CA VAL A 55 -1.68 -3.77 -6.73
C VAL A 55 -0.86 -5.01 -6.39
N THR A 56 -0.30 -5.68 -7.39
CA THR A 56 0.53 -6.89 -7.21
C THR A 56 2.02 -6.65 -7.54
N GLY A 57 2.34 -5.47 -8.07
CA GLY A 57 3.68 -5.07 -8.50
C GLY A 57 3.64 -3.73 -9.20
N ASP A 58 4.81 -3.23 -9.64
CA ASP A 58 4.94 -1.93 -10.28
C ASP A 58 4.25 -1.86 -11.65
N ASP A 59 4.25 -2.98 -12.38
CA ASP A 59 3.55 -3.15 -13.67
C ASP A 59 2.08 -2.73 -13.61
N PHE A 60 1.37 -3.06 -12.53
CA PHE A 60 -0.04 -2.68 -12.33
C PHE A 60 -0.21 -1.16 -12.37
N CYS A 61 0.79 -0.42 -11.89
CA CYS A 61 0.73 1.03 -11.74
C CYS A 61 1.28 1.79 -12.94
N LYS A 62 1.84 1.15 -13.98
CA LYS A 62 2.51 1.85 -15.09
C LYS A 62 1.63 2.83 -15.88
N SER A 63 0.31 2.67 -15.83
CA SER A 63 -0.67 3.59 -16.43
C SER A 63 -1.26 4.60 -15.45
N CYS A 64 -0.82 4.59 -14.19
CA CYS A 64 -1.25 5.55 -13.18
C CYS A 64 -0.49 6.87 -13.34
N ASP A 65 -1.20 7.99 -13.33
CA ASP A 65 -0.62 9.35 -13.41
C ASP A 65 0.42 9.66 -12.32
N LEU A 66 0.37 8.92 -11.21
CA LEU A 66 1.23 9.10 -10.04
C LEU A 66 2.32 8.03 -9.95
N TYR A 67 2.51 7.23 -11.02
CA TYR A 67 3.63 6.30 -11.11
C TYR A 67 4.94 7.08 -11.21
N THR A 68 5.87 6.75 -10.31
CA THR A 68 7.22 7.31 -10.32
C THR A 68 8.17 6.26 -10.87
N PRO A 69 8.78 6.49 -12.06
CA PRO A 69 9.78 5.59 -12.58
C PRO A 69 10.93 5.41 -11.59
N HIS A 70 11.30 4.16 -11.38
CA HIS A 70 12.39 3.76 -10.49
C HIS A 70 13.42 2.90 -11.24
N PRO A 71 14.69 2.94 -10.81
CA PRO A 71 15.78 2.17 -11.41
C PRO A 71 15.62 0.65 -11.25
#